data_AF-A0A4S2G5E1-F1
#
_entry.id   AF-A0A4S2G5E1-F1
#
_cell.length_a   1.000
_cell.length_b   1.000
_cell.length_c   1.000
_cell.angle_alpha   90.00
_cell.angle_beta   90.00
_cell.angle_gamma   90.00
#
_symmetry.space_group_name_H-M   'P 1'
#
loop_
_entity.id
_entity.type
_entity.pdbx_description
1 polymer ?
#
loop_
_entity_poly.entity_id
_entity_poly.type
_entity_poly.pdbx_seq_one_letter_code
_entity_poly.pdbx_strand_id
1 'polypeptide(L)'
;MQNYNIILNCANELRIFLYFCNINFDKKDIVMINRVKRILGVMMLSLLCVDIVLAIEPTWEVNMGSVFDNREGDTKMNNAKTFFFVTLAPEIGLKFSDKDRISGGAVWTQPLENTVKNGKIIPLLYYRHESDTWKFSMGMFPRTQLHQRLPGFLWNDSLEYFQKSIRGALVQYNHDKGFFDAYIDWRGIQSEITREAFNIVFHGECKPKGDVFIIGGHLMMNHLARRKNSPDDERVVDNFLVNTYLGMELDKYVPLDKFNVKAGAVMTIERNRADEIGWRTPGGFWMDLLAEWKFLGLRNSLYIGGKLFPEYGELGSVLYQGEPFYMSSFYNRTDIYAKIFSNKNLNLEAQLNFNFAKNNFIFYQRLILEVQVGNITSYSKR
;
A
#
# COMPACT_ATOMS: atom_id res chain seq x y z
N MET A 1 28.60 -8.23 21.46
CA MET A 1 29.65 -8.53 22.46
C MET A 1 30.80 -7.53 22.49
N GLN A 2 30.98 -6.63 21.51
CA GLN A 2 32.06 -5.61 21.53
C GLN A 2 31.80 -4.38 22.43
N ASN A 3 30.54 -4.04 22.74
CA ASN A 3 30.21 -2.83 23.50
C ASN A 3 30.34 -2.96 25.03
N TYR A 4 30.40 -4.18 25.57
CA TYR A 4 30.57 -4.38 27.03
C TYR A 4 32.03 -4.17 27.49
N ASN A 5 33.01 -4.41 26.60
CA ASN A 5 34.43 -4.27 26.93
C ASN A 5 34.91 -2.81 27.01
N ILE A 6 34.22 -1.88 26.35
CA ILE A 6 34.57 -0.45 26.36
C ILE A 6 34.15 0.19 27.69
N ILE A 7 32.97 -0.18 28.22
CA ILE A 7 32.44 0.35 29.48
C ILE A 7 33.28 -0.10 30.69
N LEU A 8 33.76 -1.34 30.69
CA LEU A 8 34.62 -1.88 31.74
C LEU A 8 36.04 -1.27 31.74
N ASN A 9 36.60 -0.94 30.56
CA ASN A 9 37.90 -0.28 30.48
C ASN A 9 37.86 1.19 30.94
N CYS A 10 36.81 1.96 30.59
CA CYS A 10 36.66 3.33 31.11
C CYS A 10 36.43 3.38 32.63
N ALA A 11 35.73 2.40 33.21
CA ALA A 11 35.52 2.34 34.65
C ALA A 11 36.81 2.03 35.45
N ASN A 12 37.73 1.24 34.88
CA ASN A 12 39.00 0.89 35.51
C ASN A 12 40.03 2.04 35.45
N GLU A 13 40.09 2.80 34.36
CA GLU A 13 40.98 3.96 34.28
C GLU A 13 40.54 5.11 35.21
N LEU A 14 39.23 5.30 35.40
CA LEU A 14 38.70 6.28 36.38
C LEU A 14 39.06 5.91 37.83
N ARG A 15 39.14 4.60 38.14
CA ARG A 15 39.50 4.09 39.47
C ARG A 15 40.98 4.32 39.79
N ILE A 16 41.85 4.21 38.79
CA ILE A 16 43.29 4.44 38.92
C ILE A 16 43.59 5.94 39.06
N PHE A 17 42.88 6.80 38.33
CA PHE A 17 43.04 8.25 38.44
C PHE A 17 42.62 8.81 39.82
N LEU A 18 41.64 8.18 40.46
CA LEU A 18 41.15 8.58 41.80
C LEU A 18 42.04 8.07 42.96
N TYR A 19 42.94 7.11 42.73
CA TYR A 19 43.80 6.56 43.78
C TYR A 19 45.11 7.34 43.98
N PHE A 20 45.51 8.18 43.02
CA PHE A 20 46.79 8.91 43.05
C PHE A 20 46.75 10.30 43.72
N CYS A 21 45.58 10.82 44.11
CA CYS A 21 45.46 12.12 44.77
C CYS A 21 45.10 11.98 46.26
N ASN A 22 46.08 11.58 47.08
CA ASN A 22 45.96 11.67 48.53
C ASN A 22 46.27 13.12 48.97
N ILE A 23 45.27 14.00 48.87
CA ILE A 23 45.32 15.39 49.35
C ILE A 23 44.18 15.57 50.34
N ASN A 24 44.49 16.02 51.57
CA ASN A 24 43.50 16.38 52.58
C ASN A 24 42.79 17.68 52.15
N PHE A 25 41.53 17.55 51.76
CA PHE A 25 40.67 18.67 51.33
C PHE A 25 39.82 19.19 52.50
N ASP A 26 39.71 20.52 52.64
CA ASP A 26 38.83 21.15 53.64
C ASP A 26 37.35 21.01 53.22
N LYS A 27 36.39 21.17 54.15
CA LYS A 27 34.94 21.01 53.89
C LYS A 27 34.44 21.84 52.69
N LYS A 28 35.05 23.01 52.44
CA LYS A 28 34.74 23.86 51.26
C LYS A 28 35.18 23.22 49.95
N ASP A 29 36.32 22.55 49.93
CA ASP A 29 36.87 21.88 48.75
C ASP A 29 36.02 20.66 48.35
N ILE A 30 35.51 19.91 49.35
CA ILE A 30 34.61 18.78 49.11
C ILE A 30 33.29 19.24 48.45
N VAL A 31 32.74 20.39 48.86
CA VAL A 31 31.54 20.97 48.26
C VAL A 31 31.82 21.44 46.83
N MET A 32 32.98 22.04 46.58
CA MET A 32 33.39 22.47 45.24
C MET A 32 33.61 21.27 44.31
N ILE A 33 34.30 20.22 44.77
CA ILE A 33 34.52 18.97 44.03
C ILE A 33 33.19 18.30 43.70
N ASN A 34 32.23 18.27 44.63
CA ASN A 34 30.90 17.71 44.36
C ASN A 34 30.08 18.54 43.36
N ARG A 35 30.23 19.87 43.35
CA ARG A 35 29.64 20.74 42.33
C ARG A 35 30.26 20.49 40.95
N VAL A 36 31.59 20.40 40.88
CA VAL A 36 32.31 20.09 39.64
C VAL A 36 31.94 18.71 39.10
N LYS A 37 31.87 17.68 39.96
CA LYS A 37 31.41 16.33 39.59
C LYS A 37 29.97 16.32 39.08
N ARG A 38 29.07 17.11 39.68
CA ARG A 38 27.69 17.25 39.19
C ARG A 38 27.63 17.96 37.83
N ILE A 39 28.39 19.04 37.64
CA ILE A 39 28.46 19.76 36.37
C ILE A 39 29.03 18.85 35.27
N LEU A 40 30.15 18.17 35.54
CA LEU A 40 30.75 17.20 34.62
C LEU A 40 29.80 16.03 34.33
N GLY A 41 29.08 15.53 35.33
CA GLY A 41 28.05 14.51 35.16
C GLY A 41 26.91 14.96 34.25
N VAL A 42 26.42 16.20 34.41
CA VAL A 42 25.39 16.79 33.54
C VAL A 42 25.93 17.03 32.12
N MET A 43 27.16 17.50 31.97
CA MET A 43 27.81 17.67 30.65
C MET A 43 28.00 16.33 29.94
N MET A 44 28.41 15.29 30.66
CA MET A 44 28.56 13.94 30.11
C MET A 44 27.21 13.32 29.74
N LEU A 45 26.17 13.52 30.55
CA LEU A 45 24.80 13.09 30.24
C LEU A 45 24.23 13.82 29.02
N SER A 46 24.52 15.11 28.87
CA SER A 46 24.09 15.89 27.70
C SER A 46 24.87 15.52 26.44
N LEU A 47 26.16 15.21 26.53
CA LEU A 47 26.95 14.65 25.41
C LEU A 47 26.45 13.25 24.99
N LEU A 48 26.11 12.37 25.96
CA LEU A 48 25.50 11.07 25.68
C LEU A 48 24.11 11.19 25.02
N CYS A 49 23.33 12.22 25.39
CA CYS A 49 22.07 12.53 24.71
C CYS A 49 22.29 13.05 23.27
N VAL A 50 23.39 13.76 22.99
CA VAL A 50 23.72 14.23 21.63
C VAL A 50 24.00 13.05 20.70
N ASP A 51 24.76 12.04 21.13
CA ASP A 51 25.03 10.84 20.30
C ASP A 51 23.76 10.02 20.01
N ILE A 52 22.82 9.96 20.95
CA ILE A 52 21.52 9.29 20.76
C ILE A 52 20.63 10.09 19.78
N VAL A 53 20.68 11.44 19.84
CA VAL A 53 19.94 12.32 18.92
C VAL A 53 20.54 12.26 17.51
N LEU A 54 21.85 12.04 17.37
CA LEU A 54 22.52 11.87 16.07
C LEU A 54 22.17 10.56 15.34
N ALA A 55 21.58 9.58 16.02
CA ALA A 55 21.13 8.32 15.42
C ALA A 55 19.68 8.35 14.88
N ILE A 56 18.93 9.44 15.14
CA ILE A 56 17.55 9.59 14.70
C ILE A 56 17.48 10.54 13.51
N GLU A 57 17.22 10.01 12.31
CA GLU A 57 17.09 10.79 11.09
C GLU A 57 15.60 11.15 10.84
N PRO A 58 15.22 12.44 10.80
CA PRO A 58 13.85 12.84 10.51
C PRO A 58 13.52 12.66 9.03
N THR A 59 12.33 12.12 8.77
CA THR A 59 11.79 11.91 7.43
C THR A 59 10.45 12.62 7.29
N TRP A 60 10.12 13.05 6.07
CA TRP A 60 8.85 13.68 5.75
C TRP A 60 8.50 13.52 4.28
N GLU A 61 7.20 13.51 4.01
CA GLU A 61 6.64 13.45 2.68
C GLU A 61 5.27 14.12 2.66
N VAL A 62 4.95 14.80 1.56
CA VAL A 62 3.63 15.37 1.30
C VAL A 62 3.19 14.89 -0.07
N ASN A 63 2.08 14.16 -0.09
CA ASN A 63 1.39 13.78 -1.30
C ASN A 63 0.11 14.61 -1.44
N MET A 64 -0.04 15.33 -2.54
CA MET A 64 -1.29 15.95 -2.94
C MET A 64 -1.79 15.25 -4.20
N GLY A 65 -3.10 15.10 -4.33
CA GLY A 65 -3.67 14.62 -5.58
C GLY A 65 -5.07 15.13 -5.80
N SER A 66 -5.52 15.12 -7.04
CA SER A 66 -6.90 15.43 -7.39
C SER A 66 -7.36 14.52 -8.51
N VAL A 67 -8.59 14.07 -8.41
CA VAL A 67 -9.22 13.21 -9.41
C VAL A 67 -10.52 13.87 -9.82
N PHE A 68 -10.67 14.09 -11.13
CA PHE A 68 -11.93 14.21 -11.81
C PHE A 68 -12.18 12.89 -12.55
N ASP A 69 -13.28 12.22 -12.28
CA ASP A 69 -13.68 10.95 -12.93
C ASP A 69 -15.19 10.99 -13.17
N ASN A 70 -15.57 11.37 -14.38
CA ASN A 70 -16.96 11.42 -14.80
C ASN A 70 -17.35 10.10 -15.49
N ARG A 71 -18.29 9.36 -14.88
CA ARG A 71 -18.74 8.05 -15.36
C ARG A 71 -20.15 8.14 -15.93
N GLU A 72 -20.30 7.81 -17.21
CA GLU A 72 -21.55 7.93 -17.96
C GLU A 72 -21.86 6.66 -18.77
N GLY A 73 -23.11 6.23 -18.79
CA GLY A 73 -23.57 5.03 -19.50
C GLY A 73 -24.51 4.18 -18.66
N ASP A 74 -24.48 2.87 -18.90
CA ASP A 74 -25.37 1.90 -18.26
C ASP A 74 -25.08 1.71 -16.77
N THR A 75 -26.12 1.83 -15.93
CA THR A 75 -25.99 1.77 -14.48
C THR A 75 -26.18 0.38 -13.85
N LYS A 76 -26.31 -0.67 -14.67
CA LYS A 76 -26.66 -2.03 -14.22
C LYS A 76 -25.61 -2.70 -13.33
N MET A 77 -24.33 -2.37 -13.55
CA MET A 77 -23.20 -2.98 -12.83
C MET A 77 -22.43 -1.95 -12.01
N ASN A 78 -22.30 -0.72 -12.51
CA ASN A 78 -21.69 0.38 -11.80
C ASN A 78 -22.52 1.65 -11.96
N ASN A 79 -22.63 2.45 -10.91
CA ASN A 79 -23.44 3.67 -10.97
C ASN A 79 -22.74 4.74 -11.81
N ALA A 80 -23.51 5.41 -12.67
CA ALA A 80 -23.09 6.67 -13.28
C ALA A 80 -22.94 7.71 -12.16
N LYS A 81 -21.74 8.28 -12.05
CA LYS A 81 -21.38 9.21 -10.97
C LYS A 81 -20.14 9.98 -11.38
N THR A 82 -20.08 11.24 -10.97
CA THR A 82 -18.87 12.05 -11.05
C THR A 82 -18.15 11.99 -9.70
N PHE A 83 -16.87 11.67 -9.72
CA PHE A 83 -15.97 11.90 -8.60
C PHE A 83 -15.15 13.14 -8.89
N PHE A 84 -15.21 14.14 -8.01
CA PHE A 84 -14.32 15.28 -8.09
C PHE A 84 -13.86 15.68 -6.70
N PHE A 85 -12.58 15.45 -6.39
CA PHE A 85 -12.05 15.67 -5.05
C PHE A 85 -10.56 16.01 -5.08
N VAL A 86 -10.08 16.55 -3.96
CA VAL A 86 -8.67 16.75 -3.65
C VAL A 86 -8.28 15.88 -2.45
N THR A 87 -7.05 15.38 -2.45
CA THR A 87 -6.43 14.69 -1.33
C THR A 87 -5.13 15.36 -0.92
N LEU A 88 -4.86 15.40 0.38
CA LEU A 88 -3.60 15.84 0.96
C LEU A 88 -3.17 14.81 2.00
N ALA A 89 -1.96 14.29 1.89
CA ALA A 89 -1.42 13.26 2.74
C ALA A 89 -0.01 13.63 3.21
N PRO A 90 0.12 14.47 4.26
CA PRO A 90 1.38 14.68 4.95
C PRO A 90 1.75 13.45 5.81
N GLU A 91 3.02 13.10 5.77
CA GLU A 91 3.66 12.09 6.59
C GLU A 91 4.95 12.67 7.18
N ILE A 92 5.19 12.37 8.47
CA ILE A 92 6.47 12.59 9.15
C ILE A 92 6.93 11.27 9.76
N GLY A 93 8.22 11.06 9.87
CA GLY A 93 8.76 9.84 10.45
C GLY A 93 10.12 10.03 11.10
N LEU A 94 10.49 9.06 11.92
CA LEU A 94 11.76 8.99 12.63
C LEU A 94 12.43 7.67 12.24
N LYS A 95 13.56 7.76 11.55
CA LYS A 95 14.42 6.62 11.23
C LYS A 95 15.44 6.46 12.35
N PHE A 96 15.52 5.26 12.93
CA PHE A 96 16.36 4.97 14.11
C PHE A 96 17.36 3.83 13.86
N SER A 97 17.41 3.34 12.63
CA SER A 97 18.48 2.51 12.07
C SER A 97 18.55 2.77 10.57
N ASP A 98 19.56 2.26 9.87
CA ASP A 98 19.64 2.37 8.41
C ASP A 98 18.44 1.80 7.66
N LYS A 99 17.68 0.88 8.30
CA LYS A 99 16.59 0.11 7.70
C LYS A 99 15.24 0.36 8.35
N ASP A 100 15.21 0.96 9.54
CA ASP A 100 14.03 0.99 10.40
C ASP A 100 13.53 2.40 10.65
N ARG A 101 12.23 2.61 10.40
CA ARG A 101 11.55 3.87 10.72
C ARG A 101 10.16 3.65 11.28
N ILE A 102 9.71 4.62 12.08
CA ILE A 102 8.30 4.84 12.38
C ILE A 102 7.80 6.06 11.62
N SER A 103 6.59 5.98 11.08
CA SER A 103 5.95 7.05 10.32
C SER A 103 4.56 7.32 10.86
N GLY A 104 4.17 8.59 10.91
CA GLY A 104 2.84 9.06 11.31
C GLY A 104 2.35 10.18 10.40
N GLY A 105 1.05 10.22 10.14
CA GLY A 105 0.47 11.19 9.23
C GLY A 105 -1.04 11.05 9.14
N ALA A 106 -1.63 11.70 8.14
CA ALA A 106 -3.04 11.55 7.84
C ALA A 106 -3.32 11.83 6.38
N VAL A 107 -4.28 11.12 5.81
CA VAL A 107 -4.83 11.39 4.48
C VAL A 107 -6.13 12.17 4.66
N TRP A 108 -6.13 13.44 4.28
CA TRP A 108 -7.33 14.24 4.13
C TRP A 108 -7.86 14.12 2.70
N THR A 109 -9.15 13.87 2.55
CA THR A 109 -9.86 13.86 1.27
C THR A 109 -11.04 14.82 1.34
N GLN A 110 -11.12 15.75 0.40
CA GLN A 110 -12.18 16.75 0.31
C GLN A 110 -12.83 16.67 -1.06
N PRO A 111 -14.09 16.21 -1.14
CA PRO A 111 -14.90 16.40 -2.33
C PRO A 111 -15.00 17.89 -2.68
N LEU A 112 -14.89 18.21 -3.97
CA LEU A 112 -15.04 19.58 -4.48
C LEU A 112 -16.53 19.97 -4.66
N GLU A 113 -17.44 19.03 -4.37
CA GLU A 113 -18.87 19.25 -4.23
C GLU A 113 -19.22 19.76 -2.81
N ASN A 114 -19.49 21.06 -2.68
CA ASN A 114 -20.15 21.76 -1.57
C ASN A 114 -19.75 21.45 -0.10
N THR A 115 -19.28 22.51 0.58
CA THR A 115 -19.00 22.65 2.03
C THR A 115 -17.99 21.67 2.66
N VAL A 116 -17.31 22.11 3.72
CA VAL A 116 -16.26 21.34 4.42
C VAL A 116 -16.78 20.05 5.10
N LYS A 117 -18.11 19.89 5.23
CA LYS A 117 -18.74 18.81 6.02
C LYS A 117 -18.48 17.39 5.49
N ASN A 118 -18.18 17.24 4.21
CA ASN A 118 -17.97 15.92 3.58
C ASN A 118 -16.50 15.49 3.54
N GLY A 119 -15.60 16.27 4.15
CA GLY A 119 -14.19 15.91 4.24
C GLY A 119 -13.96 14.68 5.12
N LYS A 120 -13.07 13.78 4.69
CA LYS A 120 -12.66 12.59 5.45
C LYS A 120 -11.18 12.67 5.81
N ILE A 121 -10.84 12.26 7.03
CA ILE A 121 -9.45 12.13 7.49
C ILE A 121 -9.21 10.66 7.86
N ILE A 122 -8.15 10.07 7.32
CA ILE A 122 -7.72 8.70 7.62
C ILE A 122 -6.30 8.76 8.20
N PRO A 123 -6.07 8.35 9.45
CA PRO A 123 -4.73 8.40 10.03
C PRO A 123 -3.79 7.40 9.36
N LEU A 124 -2.51 7.72 9.38
CA LEU A 124 -1.40 6.82 9.07
C LEU A 124 -0.53 6.72 10.34
N LEU A 125 -0.19 5.50 10.72
CA LEU A 125 0.76 5.24 11.80
C LEU A 125 1.30 3.83 11.60
N TYR A 126 2.59 3.71 11.31
CA TYR A 126 3.17 2.43 10.98
C TYR A 126 4.67 2.38 11.25
N TYR A 127 5.14 1.16 11.46
CA TYR A 127 6.56 0.81 11.41
C TYR A 127 6.92 0.29 10.02
N ARG A 128 8.12 0.61 9.54
CA ARG A 128 8.68 0.14 8.27
C ARG A 128 10.12 -0.33 8.48
N HIS A 129 10.37 -1.57 8.10
CA HIS A 129 11.70 -2.12 7.84
C HIS A 129 11.95 -2.18 6.33
N GLU A 130 13.09 -1.69 5.88
CA GLU A 130 13.47 -1.71 4.47
C GLU A 130 14.93 -2.12 4.29
N SER A 131 15.13 -3.32 3.76
CA SER A 131 16.41 -3.79 3.25
C SER A 131 16.32 -4.06 1.74
N ASP A 132 17.46 -4.35 1.11
CA ASP A 132 17.51 -4.64 -0.33
C ASP A 132 16.69 -5.88 -0.73
N THR A 133 16.58 -6.86 0.18
CA THR A 133 15.91 -8.14 -0.09
C THR A 133 14.56 -8.24 0.61
N TRP A 134 14.49 -7.88 1.88
CA TRP A 134 13.27 -8.02 2.69
C TRP A 134 12.76 -6.66 3.15
N LYS A 135 11.47 -6.44 3.00
CA LYS A 135 10.80 -5.25 3.54
C LYS A 135 9.57 -5.66 4.33
N PHE A 136 9.26 -4.89 5.36
CA PHE A 136 8.13 -5.17 6.23
C PHE A 136 7.47 -3.88 6.68
N SER A 137 6.13 -3.87 6.68
CA SER A 137 5.34 -2.77 7.25
C SER A 137 4.27 -3.32 8.16
N MET A 138 3.99 -2.63 9.27
CA MET A 138 2.89 -2.96 10.17
C MET A 138 2.24 -1.70 10.73
N GLY A 139 0.91 -1.68 10.75
CA GLY A 139 0.09 -0.55 11.17
C GLY A 139 -0.87 -0.09 10.07
N MET A 140 -1.05 1.22 9.95
CA MET A 140 -1.84 1.86 8.89
C MET A 140 -0.89 2.57 7.92
N PHE A 141 -0.55 1.90 6.81
CA PHE A 141 0.47 2.35 5.88
C PHE A 141 -0.06 2.50 4.45
N PRO A 142 0.50 3.40 3.62
CA PRO A 142 0.05 3.61 2.25
C PRO A 142 0.14 2.34 1.37
N ARG A 143 -0.87 2.12 0.53
CA ARG A 143 -0.88 1.08 -0.52
C ARG A 143 0.19 1.27 -1.58
N THR A 144 0.72 2.50 -1.72
CA THR A 144 1.83 2.82 -2.61
C THR A 144 3.13 2.09 -2.24
N GLN A 145 3.18 1.40 -1.09
CA GLN A 145 4.29 0.52 -0.72
C GLN A 145 4.27 -0.84 -1.45
N LEU A 146 3.15 -1.25 -2.07
CA LEU A 146 3.10 -2.46 -2.91
C LEU A 146 3.98 -2.27 -4.15
N HIS A 147 4.61 -3.34 -4.65
CA HIS A 147 5.49 -3.25 -5.82
C HIS A 147 4.73 -2.86 -7.08
N GLN A 148 3.50 -3.33 -7.21
CA GLN A 148 2.64 -3.10 -8.36
C GLN A 148 1.20 -2.87 -7.93
N ARG A 149 0.45 -2.19 -8.79
CA ARG A 149 -0.99 -2.07 -8.66
C ARG A 149 -1.65 -3.43 -8.92
N LEU A 150 -2.56 -3.83 -8.04
CA LEU A 150 -3.34 -5.05 -8.20
C LEU A 150 -4.30 -4.96 -9.40
N PRO A 151 -4.60 -6.09 -10.06
CA PRO A 151 -5.53 -6.13 -11.18
C PRO A 151 -6.96 -5.77 -10.77
N GLY A 152 -7.78 -5.39 -11.75
CA GLY A 152 -9.14 -4.92 -11.53
C GLY A 152 -10.06 -5.93 -10.82
N PHE A 153 -9.77 -7.24 -10.85
CA PHE A 153 -10.56 -8.23 -10.10
C PHE A 153 -10.22 -8.27 -8.60
N LEU A 154 -9.12 -7.64 -8.16
CA LEU A 154 -8.74 -7.51 -6.75
C LEU A 154 -8.97 -6.08 -6.22
N TRP A 155 -8.87 -5.07 -7.08
CA TRP A 155 -8.93 -3.68 -6.65
C TRP A 155 -9.54 -2.76 -7.72
N ASN A 156 -10.64 -2.08 -7.37
CA ASN A 156 -11.30 -1.12 -8.24
C ASN A 156 -10.79 0.32 -8.06
N ASP A 157 -11.09 1.16 -9.06
CA ASP A 157 -10.66 2.57 -9.08
C ASP A 157 -11.23 3.37 -7.90
N SER A 158 -12.48 3.11 -7.48
CA SER A 158 -13.08 3.84 -6.36
C SER A 158 -12.35 3.55 -5.04
N LEU A 159 -11.87 2.32 -4.83
CA LEU A 159 -11.07 1.99 -3.66
C LEU A 159 -9.67 2.62 -3.73
N GLU A 160 -9.08 2.72 -4.92
CA GLU A 160 -7.83 3.46 -5.12
C GLU A 160 -7.96 4.93 -4.70
N TYR A 161 -9.10 5.56 -4.96
CA TYR A 161 -9.38 6.93 -4.57
C TYR A 161 -9.52 7.11 -3.05
N PHE A 162 -10.28 6.24 -2.38
CA PHE A 162 -10.76 6.48 -1.01
C PHE A 162 -10.17 5.57 0.07
N GLN A 163 -9.49 4.47 -0.30
CA GLN A 163 -8.85 3.53 0.61
C GLN A 163 -7.35 3.45 0.33
N LYS A 164 -6.65 4.55 0.63
CA LYS A 164 -5.22 4.68 0.34
C LYS A 164 -4.30 3.86 1.26
N SER A 165 -4.79 3.30 2.37
CA SER A 165 -3.94 2.63 3.37
C SER A 165 -4.35 1.18 3.69
N ILE A 166 -3.37 0.29 3.75
CA ILE A 166 -3.50 -1.07 4.30
C ILE A 166 -3.48 -0.97 5.82
N ARG A 167 -4.40 -1.66 6.49
CA ARG A 167 -4.50 -1.74 7.95
C ARG A 167 -4.12 -3.15 8.39
N GLY A 168 -2.86 -3.37 8.68
CA GLY A 168 -2.39 -4.70 9.07
C GLY A 168 -0.89 -4.84 8.91
N ALA A 169 -0.46 -5.81 8.13
CA ALA A 169 0.94 -6.11 7.89
C ALA A 169 1.21 -6.40 6.41
N LEU A 170 2.40 -6.04 5.94
CA LEU A 170 2.92 -6.32 4.61
C LEU A 170 4.34 -6.88 4.75
N VAL A 171 4.60 -8.01 4.11
CA VAL A 171 5.92 -8.62 3.93
C VAL A 171 6.24 -8.60 2.44
N GLN A 172 7.47 -8.21 2.12
CA GLN A 172 7.93 -8.06 0.75
C GLN A 172 9.28 -8.74 0.56
N TYR A 173 9.44 -9.43 -0.56
CA TYR A 173 10.73 -9.95 -1.01
C TYR A 173 11.10 -9.32 -2.35
N ASN A 174 12.37 -8.94 -2.47
CA ASN A 174 12.96 -8.28 -3.63
C ASN A 174 14.18 -9.05 -4.12
N HIS A 175 14.22 -9.30 -5.43
CA HIS A 175 15.33 -9.92 -6.14
C HIS A 175 15.44 -9.33 -7.55
N ASP A 176 16.60 -9.41 -8.19
CA ASP A 176 16.82 -8.88 -9.55
C ASP A 176 15.91 -9.56 -10.60
N LYS A 177 15.54 -10.82 -10.34
CA LYS A 177 14.64 -11.64 -11.18
C LYS A 177 13.21 -11.73 -10.69
N GLY A 178 12.79 -11.02 -9.65
CA GLY A 178 11.41 -11.14 -9.20
C GLY A 178 11.14 -10.54 -7.83
N PHE A 179 9.88 -10.58 -7.44
CA PHE A 179 9.42 -10.08 -6.15
C PHE A 179 8.20 -10.87 -5.66
N PHE A 180 7.87 -10.69 -4.38
CA PHE A 180 6.50 -10.91 -3.93
C PHE A 180 6.08 -9.88 -2.88
N ASP A 181 4.77 -9.66 -2.82
CA ASP A 181 4.05 -8.97 -1.76
C ASP A 181 3.10 -9.96 -1.08
N ALA A 182 3.10 -9.98 0.24
CA ALA A 182 2.11 -10.69 1.06
C ALA A 182 1.59 -9.74 2.13
N TYR A 183 0.29 -9.42 2.12
CA TYR A 183 -0.29 -8.52 3.10
C TYR A 183 -1.62 -8.99 3.67
N ILE A 184 -1.92 -8.49 4.86
CA ILE A 184 -3.24 -8.56 5.48
C ILE A 184 -3.79 -7.15 5.66
N ASP A 185 -5.03 -6.93 5.24
CA ASP A 185 -5.78 -5.67 5.44
C ASP A 185 -7.08 -5.94 6.21
N TRP A 186 -7.12 -5.50 7.46
CA TRP A 186 -8.30 -5.57 8.32
C TRP A 186 -9.26 -4.42 7.97
N ARG A 187 -10.32 -4.75 7.24
CA ARG A 187 -11.28 -3.79 6.71
C ARG A 187 -12.28 -3.29 7.72
N GLY A 188 -12.67 -4.16 8.64
CA GLY A 188 -13.57 -3.87 9.76
C GLY A 188 -13.29 -4.84 10.90
N ILE A 189 -13.16 -4.31 12.11
CA ILE A 189 -13.12 -5.11 13.34
C ILE A 189 -14.56 -5.34 13.79
N GLN A 190 -14.87 -6.55 14.26
CA GLN A 190 -16.21 -6.89 14.71
C GLN A 190 -16.70 -5.95 15.83
N SER A 191 -17.86 -5.35 15.64
CA SER A 191 -18.56 -4.56 16.66
C SER A 191 -20.07 -4.78 16.56
N GLU A 192 -20.87 -4.09 17.38
CA GLU A 192 -22.35 -4.12 17.27
C GLU A 192 -22.86 -3.51 15.95
N ILE A 193 -22.05 -2.71 15.25
CA ILE A 193 -22.44 -2.00 14.02
C ILE A 193 -21.51 -2.26 12.84
N THR A 194 -20.39 -2.97 13.05
CA THR A 194 -19.38 -3.25 12.03
C THR A 194 -19.20 -4.76 11.90
N ARG A 195 -19.36 -5.24 10.67
CA ARG A 195 -19.01 -6.62 10.31
C ARG A 195 -17.50 -6.79 10.36
N GLU A 196 -17.06 -7.93 10.86
CA GLU A 196 -15.66 -8.31 10.72
C GLU A 196 -15.36 -8.58 9.24
N ALA A 197 -14.34 -7.92 8.71
CA ALA A 197 -13.94 -8.11 7.33
C ALA A 197 -12.43 -7.91 7.20
N PHE A 198 -11.74 -8.82 6.50
CA PHE A 198 -10.32 -8.68 6.21
C PHE A 198 -9.97 -9.36 4.88
N ASN A 199 -8.83 -8.96 4.31
CA ASN A 199 -8.25 -9.68 3.18
C ASN A 199 -6.82 -10.08 3.48
N ILE A 200 -6.44 -11.25 2.98
CA ILE A 200 -5.06 -11.70 2.86
C ILE A 200 -4.77 -11.77 1.37
N VAL A 201 -3.73 -11.08 0.90
CA VAL A 201 -3.38 -11.02 -0.52
C VAL A 201 -1.91 -11.36 -0.70
N PHE A 202 -1.64 -12.14 -1.72
CA PHE A 202 -0.32 -12.46 -2.22
C PHE A 202 -0.23 -12.08 -3.70
N HIS A 203 0.86 -11.43 -4.10
CA HIS A 203 1.22 -11.17 -5.49
C HIS A 203 2.70 -11.49 -5.66
N GLY A 204 3.04 -12.32 -6.65
CA GLY A 204 4.43 -12.58 -6.98
C GLY A 204 4.66 -12.65 -8.48
N GLU A 205 5.83 -12.19 -8.91
CA GLU A 205 6.32 -12.31 -10.28
C GLU A 205 7.78 -12.74 -10.27
N CYS A 206 8.13 -13.58 -11.23
CA CYS A 206 9.51 -13.90 -11.54
C CYS A 206 9.77 -13.83 -13.05
N LYS A 207 11.00 -13.48 -13.40
CA LYS A 207 11.52 -13.42 -14.76
C LYS A 207 12.52 -14.55 -14.95
N PRO A 208 12.15 -15.62 -15.67
CA PRO A 208 13.09 -16.66 -16.08
C PRO A 208 14.22 -16.10 -16.96
N LYS A 209 15.23 -16.93 -17.26
CA LYS A 209 16.36 -16.54 -18.11
C LYS A 209 15.89 -15.91 -19.42
N GLY A 210 16.45 -14.75 -19.77
CA GLY A 210 16.14 -14.00 -20.99
C GLY A 210 15.39 -12.69 -20.77
N ASP A 211 14.89 -12.41 -19.56
CA ASP A 211 14.25 -11.15 -19.12
C ASP A 211 13.01 -10.69 -19.92
N VAL A 212 12.60 -11.45 -20.94
CA VAL A 212 11.38 -11.22 -21.72
C VAL A 212 10.16 -11.83 -21.03
N PHE A 213 10.28 -13.05 -20.53
CA PHE A 213 9.16 -13.79 -19.99
C PHE A 213 8.92 -13.44 -18.52
N ILE A 214 7.64 -13.39 -18.14
CA ILE A 214 7.18 -13.27 -16.76
C ILE A 214 6.37 -14.52 -16.43
N ILE A 215 6.56 -15.05 -15.23
CA ILE A 215 5.63 -15.99 -14.60
C ILE A 215 5.15 -15.32 -13.32
N GLY A 216 3.85 -15.29 -13.09
CA GLY A 216 3.31 -14.65 -11.90
C GLY A 216 1.96 -15.17 -11.49
N GLY A 217 1.50 -14.66 -10.36
CA GLY A 217 0.20 -15.00 -9.84
C GLY A 217 -0.27 -14.09 -8.73
N HIS A 218 -1.58 -14.13 -8.51
CA HIS A 218 -2.24 -13.48 -7.39
C HIS A 218 -3.03 -14.51 -6.59
N LEU A 219 -2.97 -14.43 -5.28
CA LEU A 219 -3.86 -15.16 -4.38
C LEU A 219 -4.54 -14.15 -3.46
N MET A 220 -5.81 -14.36 -3.19
CA MET A 220 -6.55 -13.59 -2.20
C MET A 220 -7.43 -14.53 -1.38
N MET A 221 -7.53 -14.25 -0.09
CA MET A 221 -8.62 -14.71 0.76
C MET A 221 -9.33 -13.48 1.33
N ASN A 222 -10.63 -13.36 1.07
CA ASN A 222 -11.55 -12.48 1.74
C ASN A 222 -12.27 -13.25 2.83
N HIS A 223 -12.36 -12.63 3.99
CA HIS A 223 -13.31 -13.03 5.00
C HIS A 223 -14.29 -11.90 5.23
N LEU A 224 -15.59 -12.21 5.16
CA LEU A 224 -16.65 -11.30 5.57
C LEU A 224 -17.52 -12.03 6.59
N ALA A 225 -17.34 -11.69 7.86
CA ALA A 225 -18.09 -12.23 8.98
C ALA A 225 -19.28 -11.32 9.34
N ARG A 226 -20.01 -11.73 10.39
CA ARG A 226 -21.15 -11.00 10.93
C ARG A 226 -20.69 -9.95 11.96
N ARG A 227 -21.53 -8.95 12.23
CA ARG A 227 -21.37 -8.08 13.40
C ARG A 227 -21.73 -8.85 14.69
N LYS A 228 -21.40 -8.28 15.85
CA LYS A 228 -21.84 -8.83 17.16
C LYS A 228 -23.37 -8.77 17.24
N ASN A 229 -23.98 -9.80 17.82
CA ASN A 229 -25.45 -9.91 17.94
C ASN A 229 -26.17 -9.66 16.61
N SER A 230 -25.62 -10.23 15.55
CA SER A 230 -26.07 -9.98 14.17
C SER A 230 -27.49 -10.51 13.94
N PRO A 231 -28.30 -9.79 13.14
CA PRO A 231 -29.55 -10.34 12.64
C PRO A 231 -29.29 -11.52 11.69
N ASP A 232 -30.28 -12.37 11.54
CA ASP A 232 -30.18 -13.67 10.86
C ASP A 232 -29.89 -13.57 9.36
N ASP A 233 -30.07 -12.38 8.77
CA ASP A 233 -29.76 -12.07 7.37
C ASP A 233 -28.26 -11.80 7.12
N GLU A 234 -27.47 -11.53 8.16
CA GLU A 234 -26.02 -11.39 8.02
C GLU A 234 -25.35 -12.76 7.93
N ARG A 235 -24.58 -12.94 6.85
CA ARG A 235 -23.92 -14.22 6.52
C ARG A 235 -22.41 -14.15 6.74
N VAL A 236 -21.80 -15.32 6.94
CA VAL A 236 -20.34 -15.46 6.87
C VAL A 236 -20.00 -15.94 5.46
N VAL A 237 -19.16 -15.19 4.76
CA VAL A 237 -18.70 -15.54 3.41
C VAL A 237 -17.18 -15.56 3.37
N ASP A 238 -16.65 -16.69 2.91
CA ASP A 238 -15.24 -16.85 2.59
C ASP A 238 -15.09 -16.84 1.07
N ASN A 239 -14.26 -15.95 0.55
CA ASN A 239 -13.98 -15.85 -0.89
C ASN A 239 -12.49 -15.99 -1.11
N PHE A 240 -12.06 -17.03 -1.80
CA PHE A 240 -10.70 -17.16 -2.28
C PHE A 240 -10.65 -16.80 -3.75
N LEU A 241 -9.60 -16.11 -4.19
CA LEU A 241 -9.34 -15.85 -5.60
C LEU A 241 -7.93 -16.29 -5.93
N VAL A 242 -7.80 -17.05 -7.01
CA VAL A 242 -6.52 -17.56 -7.51
C VAL A 242 -6.36 -17.13 -8.96
N ASN A 243 -5.24 -16.50 -9.27
CA ASN A 243 -4.85 -16.14 -10.62
C ASN A 243 -3.42 -16.58 -10.88
N THR A 244 -3.19 -17.26 -12.00
CA THR A 244 -1.86 -17.61 -12.48
C THR A 244 -1.73 -17.15 -13.91
N TYR A 245 -0.60 -16.56 -14.27
CA TYR A 245 -0.39 -15.99 -15.60
C TYR A 245 1.05 -16.13 -16.07
N LEU A 246 1.18 -16.11 -17.39
CA LEU A 246 2.41 -15.89 -18.10
C LEU A 246 2.37 -14.48 -18.69
N GLY A 247 3.52 -13.85 -18.81
CA GLY A 247 3.63 -12.56 -19.47
C GLY A 247 4.87 -12.41 -20.31
N MET A 248 4.89 -11.36 -21.12
CA MET A 248 6.02 -10.96 -21.95
C MET A 248 6.21 -9.44 -21.83
N GLU A 249 7.46 -9.02 -21.63
CA GLU A 249 7.91 -7.63 -21.81
C GLU A 249 8.66 -7.52 -23.13
N LEU A 250 8.12 -6.72 -24.03
CA LEU A 250 8.50 -6.67 -25.43
C LEU A 250 9.03 -5.30 -25.88
N ASP A 251 9.18 -4.35 -24.95
CA ASP A 251 9.66 -2.98 -25.19
C ASP A 251 10.97 -2.92 -26.00
N LYS A 252 11.86 -3.91 -25.84
CA LYS A 252 13.11 -4.00 -26.61
C LYS A 252 12.95 -4.47 -28.05
N TYR A 253 11.78 -4.98 -28.42
CA TYR A 253 11.51 -5.62 -29.72
C TYR A 253 10.50 -4.84 -30.57
N VAL A 254 9.86 -3.81 -30.03
CA VAL A 254 8.87 -2.97 -30.71
C VAL A 254 9.22 -1.49 -30.54
N PRO A 255 8.76 -0.58 -31.42
CA PRO A 255 9.04 0.85 -31.31
C PRO A 255 8.19 1.56 -30.23
N LEU A 256 7.86 0.88 -29.14
CA LEU A 256 7.08 1.39 -28.01
C LEU A 256 8.01 1.55 -26.80
N ASP A 257 7.75 2.54 -25.94
CA ASP A 257 8.53 2.76 -24.72
C ASP A 257 8.25 1.68 -23.67
N LYS A 258 7.02 1.15 -23.65
CA LYS A 258 6.64 -0.04 -22.90
C LYS A 258 5.68 -0.88 -23.71
N PHE A 259 5.87 -2.20 -23.70
CA PHE A 259 4.90 -3.12 -24.26
C PHE A 259 4.88 -4.43 -23.48
N ASN A 260 3.86 -4.60 -22.65
CA ASN A 260 3.72 -5.75 -21.77
C ASN A 260 2.39 -6.44 -22.03
N VAL A 261 2.40 -7.77 -22.10
CA VAL A 261 1.19 -8.59 -22.18
C VAL A 261 1.28 -9.65 -21.10
N LYS A 262 0.24 -9.78 -20.28
CA LYS A 262 0.07 -10.84 -19.27
C LYS A 262 -1.23 -11.56 -19.58
N ALA A 263 -1.25 -12.88 -19.52
CA ALA A 263 -2.45 -13.68 -19.77
C ALA A 263 -2.43 -14.96 -18.94
N GLY A 264 -3.61 -15.38 -18.47
CA GLY A 264 -3.71 -16.53 -17.59
C GLY A 264 -5.11 -16.89 -17.16
N ALA A 265 -5.20 -17.82 -16.22
CA ALA A 265 -6.45 -18.27 -15.63
C ALA A 265 -6.72 -17.53 -14.33
N VAL A 266 -7.98 -17.18 -14.07
CA VAL A 266 -8.44 -16.67 -12.78
C VAL A 266 -9.66 -17.46 -12.33
N MET A 267 -9.74 -17.77 -11.04
CA MET A 267 -10.81 -18.53 -10.43
C MET A 267 -11.15 -17.95 -9.06
N THR A 268 -12.44 -17.87 -8.77
CA THR A 268 -12.96 -17.63 -7.41
C THR A 268 -13.35 -18.99 -6.82
N ILE A 269 -13.07 -19.20 -5.54
CA ILE A 269 -13.53 -20.34 -4.74
C ILE A 269 -14.23 -19.73 -3.53
N GLU A 270 -15.56 -19.68 -3.56
CA GLU A 270 -16.35 -18.96 -2.57
C GLU A 270 -17.33 -19.89 -1.86
N ARG A 271 -17.50 -19.67 -0.56
CA ARG A 271 -18.52 -20.33 0.24
C ARG A 271 -19.28 -19.30 1.05
N ASN A 272 -20.57 -19.22 0.80
CA ASN A 272 -21.50 -18.56 1.68
C ASN A 272 -22.01 -19.58 2.71
N ARG A 273 -21.65 -19.40 3.99
CA ARG A 273 -21.91 -20.42 5.02
C ARG A 273 -23.37 -20.52 5.43
N ALA A 274 -24.22 -19.61 4.97
CA ALA A 274 -25.64 -19.58 5.30
C ALA A 274 -26.53 -20.24 4.23
N ASP A 275 -26.00 -20.58 3.07
CA ASP A 275 -26.77 -21.28 2.03
C ASP A 275 -26.42 -22.78 1.94
N GLU A 276 -27.32 -23.54 1.34
CA GLU A 276 -27.15 -24.97 1.05
C GLU A 276 -26.49 -25.22 -0.31
N ILE A 277 -26.09 -24.17 -1.03
CA ILE A 277 -25.51 -24.25 -2.39
C ILE A 277 -24.07 -24.78 -2.32
N GLY A 278 -23.35 -24.48 -1.23
CA GLY A 278 -22.00 -24.96 -1.00
C GLY A 278 -20.95 -24.08 -1.71
N TRP A 279 -19.90 -24.72 -2.24
CA TRP A 279 -18.78 -24.02 -2.87
C TRP A 279 -19.13 -23.58 -4.30
N ARG A 280 -18.89 -22.31 -4.60
CA ARG A 280 -18.99 -21.72 -5.94
C ARG A 280 -17.59 -21.51 -6.50
N THR A 281 -17.32 -22.07 -7.69
CA THR A 281 -15.97 -22.05 -8.29
C THR A 281 -15.90 -21.44 -9.70
N PRO A 282 -16.49 -20.25 -9.96
CA PRO A 282 -16.43 -19.66 -11.29
C PRO A 282 -14.98 -19.29 -11.65
N GLY A 283 -14.59 -19.58 -12.88
CA GLY A 283 -13.27 -19.21 -13.40
C GLY A 283 -13.33 -18.81 -14.86
N GLY A 284 -12.25 -18.24 -15.35
CA GLY A 284 -12.14 -17.71 -16.69
C GLY A 284 -10.73 -17.38 -17.11
N PHE A 285 -10.61 -16.98 -18.37
CA PHE A 285 -9.41 -16.40 -18.93
C PHE A 285 -9.33 -14.92 -18.57
N TRP A 286 -8.13 -14.47 -18.20
CA TRP A 286 -7.80 -13.07 -17.95
C TRP A 286 -6.58 -12.67 -18.77
N MET A 287 -6.61 -11.46 -19.32
CA MET A 287 -5.49 -10.84 -20.04
C MET A 287 -5.36 -9.37 -19.66
N ASP A 288 -4.13 -8.89 -19.57
CA ASP A 288 -3.77 -7.50 -19.35
C ASP A 288 -2.69 -7.09 -20.36
N LEU A 289 -2.91 -5.98 -21.04
CA LEU A 289 -2.03 -5.43 -22.06
C LEU A 289 -1.71 -3.98 -21.69
N LEU A 290 -0.44 -3.62 -21.76
CA LEU A 290 0.06 -2.26 -21.60
C LEU A 290 0.92 -1.90 -22.82
N ALA A 291 0.61 -0.79 -23.47
CA ALA A 291 1.41 -0.21 -24.54
C ALA A 291 1.60 1.29 -24.28
N GLU A 292 2.83 1.78 -24.23
CA GLU A 292 3.14 3.21 -24.06
C GLU A 292 4.03 3.71 -25.19
N TRP A 293 3.70 4.88 -25.74
CA TRP A 293 4.51 5.59 -26.72
C TRP A 293 4.52 7.09 -26.43
N LYS A 294 5.68 7.60 -26.04
CA LYS A 294 5.93 8.95 -25.57
C LYS A 294 4.98 9.30 -24.42
N PHE A 295 4.11 10.28 -24.65
CA PHE A 295 3.13 10.73 -23.67
C PHE A 295 1.79 9.99 -23.81
N LEU A 296 1.60 9.12 -24.80
CA LEU A 296 0.38 8.36 -25.01
C LEU A 296 0.52 6.94 -24.47
N GLY A 297 -0.57 6.41 -23.91
CA GLY A 297 -0.61 5.03 -23.47
C GLY A 297 -1.98 4.38 -23.67
N LEU A 298 -1.95 3.06 -23.74
CA LEU A 298 -3.10 2.20 -23.86
C LEU A 298 -2.95 1.06 -22.85
N ARG A 299 -3.97 0.86 -22.01
CA ARG A 299 -4.11 -0.33 -21.18
C ARG A 299 -5.38 -1.07 -21.57
N ASN A 300 -5.33 -2.38 -21.72
CA ASN A 300 -6.51 -3.20 -21.92
C ASN A 300 -6.52 -4.35 -20.92
N SER A 301 -7.66 -4.57 -20.25
CA SER A 301 -7.89 -5.74 -19.41
C SER A 301 -9.12 -6.48 -19.90
N LEU A 302 -8.97 -7.78 -20.18
CA LEU A 302 -10.00 -8.65 -20.71
C LEU A 302 -10.23 -9.82 -19.76
N TYR A 303 -11.50 -10.11 -19.50
CA TYR A 303 -11.96 -11.28 -18.77
C TYR A 303 -13.10 -11.97 -19.51
N ILE A 304 -12.98 -13.29 -19.67
CA ILE A 304 -14.00 -14.14 -20.30
C ILE A 304 -14.11 -15.43 -19.48
N GLY A 305 -15.29 -15.73 -18.95
CA GLY A 305 -15.51 -16.95 -18.17
C GLY A 305 -16.81 -16.95 -17.36
N GLY A 306 -16.79 -17.64 -16.22
CA GLY A 306 -17.89 -17.59 -15.25
C GLY A 306 -18.04 -16.22 -14.60
N LYS A 307 -19.12 -16.00 -13.85
CA LYS A 307 -19.29 -14.78 -13.04
C LYS A 307 -18.29 -14.83 -11.88
N LEU A 308 -17.16 -14.13 -11.99
CA LEU A 308 -16.09 -14.20 -11.01
C LEU A 308 -16.54 -13.69 -9.63
N PHE A 309 -17.51 -12.76 -9.60
CA PHE A 309 -18.18 -12.29 -8.38
C PHE A 309 -19.63 -12.79 -8.31
N PRO A 310 -19.86 -14.04 -7.90
CA PRO A 310 -21.20 -14.65 -7.93
C PRO A 310 -22.19 -13.99 -6.96
N GLU A 311 -21.74 -13.45 -5.83
CA GLU A 311 -22.58 -12.82 -4.79
C GLU A 311 -22.58 -11.29 -4.87
N TYR A 312 -22.09 -10.70 -5.97
CA TYR A 312 -21.97 -9.23 -6.06
C TYR A 312 -23.32 -8.52 -5.93
N GLY A 313 -24.39 -9.14 -6.43
CA GLY A 313 -25.75 -8.59 -6.34
C GLY A 313 -26.24 -8.42 -4.90
N GLU A 314 -25.86 -9.32 -3.99
CA GLU A 314 -26.28 -9.26 -2.58
C GLU A 314 -25.28 -8.50 -1.69
N LEU A 315 -23.98 -8.75 -1.87
CA LEU A 315 -22.94 -8.27 -0.95
C LEU A 315 -22.12 -7.10 -1.51
N GLY A 316 -22.17 -6.89 -2.82
CA GLY A 316 -21.50 -5.79 -3.52
C GLY A 316 -20.07 -5.54 -3.03
N SER A 317 -19.74 -4.27 -2.81
CA SER A 317 -18.41 -3.84 -2.39
C SER A 317 -18.06 -4.16 -0.92
N VAL A 318 -19.01 -4.67 -0.14
CA VAL A 318 -18.73 -5.10 1.25
C VAL A 318 -17.95 -6.41 1.22
N LEU A 319 -18.27 -7.31 0.29
CA LEU A 319 -17.44 -8.47 -0.01
C LEU A 319 -16.35 -8.08 -1.02
N TYR A 320 -16.70 -7.74 -2.25
CA TYR A 320 -15.74 -7.64 -3.35
C TYR A 320 -15.03 -6.28 -3.42
N GLN A 321 -13.71 -6.31 -3.62
CA GLN A 321 -12.91 -5.09 -3.78
C GLN A 321 -12.55 -4.79 -5.24
N GLY A 322 -12.73 -5.75 -6.15
CA GLY A 322 -12.52 -5.53 -7.57
C GLY A 322 -13.65 -4.73 -8.24
N GLU A 323 -13.51 -4.55 -9.55
CA GLU A 323 -14.46 -3.86 -10.40
C GLU A 323 -15.78 -4.65 -10.49
N PRO A 324 -16.96 -4.01 -10.35
CA PRO A 324 -18.26 -4.69 -10.38
C PRO A 324 -18.48 -5.57 -11.62
N PHE A 325 -17.89 -5.19 -12.76
CA PHE A 325 -18.09 -5.87 -14.04
C PHE A 325 -17.65 -7.34 -14.03
N TYR A 326 -16.81 -7.77 -13.08
CA TYR A 326 -16.46 -9.18 -12.89
C TYR A 326 -17.64 -10.06 -12.40
N MET A 327 -18.80 -9.47 -12.08
CA MET A 327 -20.06 -10.20 -11.92
C MET A 327 -20.66 -10.66 -13.27
N SER A 328 -20.10 -10.22 -14.39
CA SER A 328 -20.45 -10.61 -15.76
C SER A 328 -19.55 -11.76 -16.25
N SER A 329 -20.04 -12.56 -17.19
CA SER A 329 -19.24 -13.60 -17.87
C SER A 329 -18.25 -13.04 -18.90
N PHE A 330 -18.39 -11.76 -19.23
CA PHE A 330 -17.51 -11.01 -20.13
C PHE A 330 -17.29 -9.62 -19.55
N TYR A 331 -16.03 -9.19 -19.47
CA TYR A 331 -15.63 -7.83 -19.15
C TYR A 331 -14.38 -7.46 -19.94
N ASN A 332 -14.43 -6.35 -20.67
CA ASN A 332 -13.28 -5.76 -21.33
C ASN A 332 -13.21 -4.28 -20.95
N ARG A 333 -12.07 -3.85 -20.45
CA ARG A 333 -11.78 -2.45 -20.19
C ARG A 333 -10.62 -1.99 -21.07
N THR A 334 -10.80 -0.89 -21.78
CA THR A 334 -9.72 -0.23 -22.53
C THR A 334 -9.56 1.19 -22.02
N ASP A 335 -8.38 1.51 -21.52
CA ASP A 335 -7.99 2.83 -21.06
C ASP A 335 -7.04 3.44 -22.07
N ILE A 336 -7.41 4.58 -22.65
CA ILE A 336 -6.54 5.40 -23.50
C ILE A 336 -6.16 6.62 -22.69
N TYR A 337 -4.87 6.90 -22.53
CA TYR A 337 -4.43 7.98 -21.67
C TYR A 337 -3.28 8.79 -22.26
N ALA A 338 -3.16 10.03 -21.78
CA ALA A 338 -2.11 10.96 -22.12
C ALA A 338 -1.47 11.54 -20.84
N LYS A 339 -0.16 11.32 -20.69
CA LYS A 339 0.68 11.93 -19.64
C LYS A 339 1.03 13.36 -20.04
N ILE A 340 0.19 14.31 -19.65
CA ILE A 340 0.33 15.74 -19.98
C ILE A 340 1.61 16.31 -19.33
N PHE A 341 1.84 15.97 -18.06
CA PHE A 341 3.09 16.24 -17.36
C PHE A 341 3.50 15.00 -16.58
N SER A 342 4.77 14.61 -16.66
CA SER A 342 5.29 13.48 -15.89
C SER A 342 6.74 13.75 -15.52
N ASN A 343 7.00 14.02 -14.26
CA ASN A 343 8.33 14.15 -13.69
C ASN A 343 8.37 13.54 -12.28
N LYS A 344 9.53 13.65 -11.60
CA LYS A 344 9.75 13.04 -10.29
C LYS A 344 8.77 13.49 -9.19
N ASN A 345 8.20 14.69 -9.29
CA ASN A 345 7.34 15.29 -8.27
C ASN A 345 5.90 15.50 -8.74
N LEU A 346 5.62 15.42 -10.04
CA LEU A 346 4.34 15.79 -10.62
C LEU A 346 3.96 14.80 -11.72
N ASN A 347 2.75 14.27 -11.63
CA ASN A 347 2.09 13.54 -12.70
C ASN A 347 0.72 14.16 -12.96
N LEU A 348 0.43 14.52 -14.21
CA LEU A 348 -0.88 14.94 -14.69
C LEU A 348 -1.25 14.07 -15.88
N GLU A 349 -2.34 13.33 -15.75
CA GLU A 349 -2.79 12.37 -16.74
C GLU A 349 -4.27 12.60 -17.08
N ALA A 350 -4.59 12.61 -18.38
CA ALA A 350 -5.96 12.57 -18.87
C ALA A 350 -6.25 11.17 -19.43
N GLN A 351 -7.42 10.59 -19.12
CA GLN A 351 -7.80 9.26 -19.58
C GLN A 351 -9.23 9.21 -20.13
N LEU A 352 -9.43 8.34 -21.12
CA LEU A 352 -10.72 7.89 -21.62
C LEU A 352 -10.80 6.36 -21.43
N ASN A 353 -11.76 5.91 -20.62
CA ASN A 353 -11.84 4.50 -20.20
C ASN A 353 -13.16 3.91 -20.68
N PHE A 354 -13.08 2.85 -21.49
CA PHE A 354 -14.21 2.18 -22.09
C PHE A 354 -14.43 0.84 -21.38
N ASN A 355 -15.52 0.70 -20.65
CA ASN A 355 -15.86 -0.53 -19.93
C ASN A 355 -17.01 -1.23 -20.65
N PHE A 356 -16.74 -2.42 -21.19
CA PHE A 356 -17.72 -3.26 -21.86
C PHE A 356 -17.95 -4.52 -21.04
N ALA A 357 -19.19 -4.76 -20.66
CA ALA A 357 -19.63 -6.03 -20.10
C ALA A 357 -20.88 -6.52 -20.85
N LYS A 358 -21.36 -7.73 -20.54
CA LYS A 358 -22.52 -8.29 -21.24
C LYS A 358 -23.74 -7.37 -21.04
N ASN A 359 -24.25 -6.79 -22.13
CA ASN A 359 -25.38 -5.85 -22.13
C ASN A 359 -25.19 -4.62 -21.23
N ASN A 360 -23.94 -4.19 -21.03
CA ASN A 360 -23.58 -3.02 -20.26
C ASN A 360 -22.37 -2.33 -20.89
N PHE A 361 -22.48 -1.02 -21.11
CA PHE A 361 -21.37 -0.17 -21.48
C PHE A 361 -21.36 1.07 -20.58
N ILE A 362 -20.19 1.40 -20.03
CA ILE A 362 -19.98 2.65 -19.31
C ILE A 362 -18.64 3.26 -19.70
N PHE A 363 -18.64 4.57 -19.86
CA PHE A 363 -17.52 5.37 -20.32
C PHE A 363 -17.06 6.31 -19.21
N TYR A 364 -15.75 6.34 -18.94
CA TYR A 364 -15.17 7.24 -17.96
C TYR A 364 -14.28 8.28 -18.64
N GLN A 365 -14.42 9.53 -18.19
CA GLN A 365 -13.60 10.67 -18.61
C GLN A 365 -12.84 11.16 -17.38
N ARG A 366 -11.51 11.09 -17.42
CA ARG A 366 -10.68 11.30 -16.23
C ARG A 366 -9.60 12.34 -16.42
N LEU A 367 -9.36 13.09 -15.35
CA LEU A 367 -8.18 13.92 -15.16
C LEU A 367 -7.62 13.66 -13.76
N ILE A 368 -6.37 13.19 -13.70
CA ILE A 368 -5.72 12.75 -12.47
C ILE A 368 -4.44 13.55 -12.28
N LEU A 369 -4.35 14.26 -11.17
CA LEU A 369 -3.18 15.01 -10.72
C LEU A 369 -2.59 14.33 -9.49
N GLU A 370 -1.28 14.14 -9.49
CA GLU A 370 -0.51 13.69 -8.33
C GLU A 370 0.75 14.55 -8.18
N VAL A 371 0.96 15.04 -6.96
CA VAL A 371 2.13 15.83 -6.57
C VAL A 371 2.76 15.17 -5.34
N GLN A 372 4.05 14.86 -5.40
CA GLN A 372 4.80 14.22 -4.33
C GLN A 372 6.09 14.98 -4.05
N VAL A 373 6.28 15.42 -2.81
CA VAL A 373 7.49 16.12 -2.36
C VAL A 373 7.89 15.58 -0.99
N GLY A 374 9.17 15.29 -0.80
CA GLY A 374 9.67 14.75 0.47
C GLY A 374 11.14 14.41 0.41
N ASN A 375 11.68 14.00 1.56
CA ASN A 375 13.02 13.41 1.67
C ASN A 375 12.97 11.88 1.84
N ILE A 376 11.78 11.30 1.94
CA ILE A 376 11.59 9.86 1.82
C ILE A 376 11.86 9.49 0.36
N THR A 377 12.95 8.75 0.12
CA THR A 377 13.22 8.15 -1.19
C THR A 377 12.14 7.11 -1.51
N SER A 378 11.10 7.52 -2.22
CA SER A 378 10.16 6.61 -2.88
C SER A 378 10.83 6.05 -4.13
N TYR A 379 11.43 4.86 -4.03
CA TYR A 379 11.95 4.17 -5.21
C TYR A 379 10.84 3.40 -5.93
N SER A 380 10.73 3.66 -7.24
CA SER A 380 10.01 2.92 -8.28
C SER A 380 8.49 3.15 -8.41
N LYS A 381 8.10 4.24 -9.09
CA LYS A 381 7.08 4.12 -10.15
C LYS A 381 7.79 3.62 -11.41
N ARG A 382 7.79 2.30 -11.64
CA ARG A 382 8.08 1.74 -12.97
C ARG A 382 6.79 1.62 -13.75
#